data_AF-A0A8C5BNA2-F1
#
_entry.id   AF-A0A8C5BNA2-F1
#
_cell.length_a   1.000
_cell.length_b   1.000
_cell.length_c   1.000
_cell.angle_alpha   90.00
_cell.angle_beta   90.00
_cell.angle_gamma   90.00
#
_symmetry.space_group_name_H-M   'P 1'
#
loop_
_entity.id
_entity.type
_entity.pdbx_description
1 polymer ?
#
loop_
_entity_poly.entity_id
_entity_poly.type
_entity_poly.pdbx_seq_one_letter_code
_entity_poly.pdbx_strand_id
1 'polypeptide(L)'
;LLGGIRSGFVGKVGLPALKGLLDDLWQREVLSTDDKDTVLEDQTIRSDRARCLIDMVMAKGERASLAMIDCMLERDRELYLTLGLILPPSPTDRVGELSCALSNHPRTALSTSCVFDPTYTTPLDSIGTPAAIYAVMAPANRTRMALLITNVHFDKVKDRDGAEKDEEDMSKLLISLGYNVEQQRDLSGVEMDEAVKRFSKDPRLAATDSVFVVIMSHGVKGAILGVHHCDGVPDQFPIDNIYKHLDSARCPKLFNKPKVIIIQACRGVDDGSAIVLQVDAALPPHLADEVDADIEEDAIHRVHKEKDMVSFLSSTADTVSFRHSQQGSYFIQHLVEIFNLHAHEDHIEKLFKRVLKRFEDEPPSADRRQMAVKERCTLIRDFYLFPGL
;
A
#
# COMPACT_ATOMS: atom_id res chain seq x y z
N LEU A 1 12.02 -16.62 -4.19
CA LEU A 1 12.15 -17.16 -2.82
C LEU A 1 13.56 -16.98 -2.26
N LEU A 2 14.60 -17.65 -2.78
CA LEU A 2 15.97 -17.53 -2.21
C LEU A 2 16.68 -16.19 -2.50
N GLY A 3 16.24 -15.42 -3.51
CA GLY A 3 16.88 -14.15 -3.90
C GLY A 3 16.96 -13.11 -2.79
N GLY A 4 15.94 -13.02 -1.93
CA GLY A 4 15.89 -12.06 -0.81
C GLY A 4 16.82 -12.42 0.35
N ILE A 5 17.17 -13.70 0.51
CA ILE A 5 18.05 -14.17 1.59
C ILE A 5 19.48 -14.46 1.09
N ARG A 6 19.74 -14.30 -0.21
CA ARG A 6 20.97 -14.74 -0.88
C ARG A 6 22.23 -14.16 -0.25
N SER A 7 22.26 -12.84 -0.05
CA SER A 7 23.40 -12.14 0.55
C SER A 7 23.62 -12.57 2.01
N GLY A 8 22.53 -12.75 2.77
CA GLY A 8 22.55 -13.25 4.13
C GLY A 8 23.08 -14.69 4.21
N PHE A 9 22.62 -15.57 3.33
CA PHE A 9 23.04 -16.97 3.29
C PHE A 9 24.53 -17.08 3.01
N VAL A 10 25.02 -16.38 1.97
CA VAL A 10 26.45 -16.34 1.63
C VAL A 10 27.31 -15.80 2.78
N GLY A 11 26.80 -14.81 3.52
CA GLY A 11 27.52 -14.22 4.66
C GLY A 11 27.57 -15.11 5.90
N LYS A 12 26.48 -15.85 6.17
CA LYS A 12 26.25 -16.46 7.49
C LYS A 12 26.33 -18.00 7.52
N VAL A 13 26.20 -18.69 6.39
CA VAL A 13 26.26 -20.16 6.37
C VAL A 13 27.66 -20.66 6.73
N GLY A 14 27.74 -21.51 7.76
CA GLY A 14 28.98 -22.17 8.17
C GLY A 14 29.39 -23.31 7.22
N LEU A 15 30.67 -23.66 7.19
CA LEU A 15 31.17 -24.78 6.37
C LEU A 15 30.49 -26.13 6.67
N PRO A 16 30.22 -26.52 7.92
CA PRO A 16 29.51 -27.77 8.23
C PRO A 16 28.06 -27.77 7.74
N ALA A 17 27.34 -26.66 7.96
CA ALA A 17 25.96 -26.49 7.49
C ALA A 17 25.89 -26.51 5.96
N LEU A 18 26.85 -25.87 5.28
CA LEU A 18 26.94 -25.85 3.83
C LEU A 18 27.16 -27.25 3.22
N LYS A 19 28.06 -28.06 3.82
CA LYS A 19 28.28 -29.45 3.39
C LYS A 19 27.03 -30.30 3.60
N GLY A 20 26.39 -30.18 4.76
CA GLY A 20 25.17 -30.94 5.03
C GLY A 20 23.99 -30.52 4.14
N LEU A 21 23.89 -29.24 3.76
CA LEU A 21 22.88 -28.78 2.79
C LEU A 21 23.11 -29.36 1.40
N LEU A 22 24.36 -29.47 0.95
CA LEU A 22 24.70 -30.15 -0.30
C LEU A 22 24.28 -31.63 -0.30
N ASP A 23 24.53 -32.32 0.82
CA ASP A 23 24.13 -33.73 0.98
C ASP A 23 22.61 -33.91 0.95
N ASP A 24 21.86 -33.05 1.66
CA ASP A 24 20.40 -33.13 1.72
C ASP A 24 19.73 -32.79 0.39
N LEU A 25 20.24 -31.77 -0.30
CA LEU A 25 19.72 -31.37 -1.61
C LEU A 25 20.01 -32.43 -2.67
N TRP A 26 21.13 -33.13 -2.57
CA TRP A 26 21.42 -34.29 -3.41
C TRP A 26 20.49 -35.47 -3.09
N GLN A 27 20.26 -35.77 -1.81
CA GLN A 27 19.33 -36.83 -1.38
C GLN A 27 17.88 -36.57 -1.78
N ARG A 28 17.46 -35.30 -1.83
CA ARG A 28 16.12 -34.88 -2.29
C ARG A 28 16.01 -34.74 -3.81
N GLU A 29 17.01 -35.22 -4.56
CA GLU A 29 17.09 -35.15 -6.03
C GLU A 29 17.00 -33.71 -6.59
N VAL A 30 17.36 -32.71 -5.78
CA VAL A 30 17.41 -31.29 -6.18
C VAL A 30 18.72 -30.99 -6.92
N LEU A 31 19.83 -31.61 -6.49
CA LEU A 31 21.14 -31.50 -7.13
C LEU A 31 21.55 -32.85 -7.71
N SER A 32 22.18 -32.85 -8.89
CA SER A 32 22.85 -34.03 -9.46
C SER A 32 24.20 -34.29 -8.78
N THR A 33 24.82 -35.43 -9.08
CA THR A 33 26.20 -35.71 -8.62
C THR A 33 27.19 -34.69 -9.19
N ASP A 34 27.05 -34.32 -10.47
CA ASP A 34 27.89 -33.32 -11.13
C ASP A 34 27.71 -31.91 -10.51
N ASP A 35 26.48 -31.56 -10.13
CA ASP A 35 26.17 -30.30 -9.44
C ASP A 35 26.90 -30.23 -8.07
N LYS A 36 26.93 -31.35 -7.36
CA LYS A 36 27.58 -31.47 -6.05
C LYS A 36 29.09 -31.35 -6.16
N ASP A 37 29.69 -32.01 -7.15
CA ASP A 37 31.13 -31.96 -7.41
C ASP A 37 31.56 -30.56 -7.87
N THR A 38 30.73 -29.87 -8.69
CA THR A 38 30.97 -28.47 -9.10
C THR A 38 31.08 -27.52 -7.91
N VAL A 39 30.24 -27.68 -6.88
CA VAL A 39 30.31 -26.84 -5.67
C VAL A 39 31.50 -27.21 -4.77
N LEU A 40 31.99 -28.45 -4.83
CA LEU A 40 33.07 -28.95 -3.98
C LEU A 40 34.48 -28.74 -4.57
N GLU A 41 34.64 -28.90 -5.88
CA GLU A 41 35.93 -28.86 -6.58
C GLU A 41 36.35 -27.44 -7.00
N ASP A 42 35.41 -26.59 -7.39
CA ASP A 42 35.74 -25.35 -8.12
C ASP A 42 36.12 -24.18 -7.19
N GLN A 43 35.93 -24.30 -5.87
CA GLN A 43 35.97 -23.16 -4.95
C GLN A 43 36.65 -23.52 -3.63
N THR A 44 37.69 -22.77 -3.21
CA THR A 44 38.41 -22.97 -1.94
C THR A 44 37.84 -22.12 -0.79
N ILE A 45 37.10 -21.07 -1.12
CA ILE A 45 36.57 -20.09 -0.17
C ILE A 45 35.11 -20.40 0.15
N ARG A 46 34.75 -20.48 1.44
CA ARG A 46 33.39 -20.78 1.94
C ARG A 46 32.30 -19.91 1.31
N SER A 47 32.52 -18.60 1.20
CA SER A 47 31.54 -17.67 0.62
C SER A 47 31.25 -17.98 -0.84
N ASP A 48 32.25 -18.42 -1.58
CA ASP A 48 32.09 -18.73 -2.99
C ASP A 48 31.27 -20.02 -3.13
N ARG A 49 31.57 -21.04 -2.32
CA ARG A 49 30.77 -22.28 -2.25
C ARG A 49 29.32 -22.01 -1.90
N ALA A 50 29.08 -21.13 -0.93
CA ALA A 50 27.73 -20.73 -0.55
C ALA A 50 27.01 -19.99 -1.69
N ARG A 51 27.73 -19.14 -2.44
CA ARG A 51 27.18 -18.40 -3.58
C ARG A 51 26.85 -19.33 -4.74
N CYS A 52 27.75 -20.25 -5.06
CA CYS A 52 27.54 -21.24 -6.10
C CYS A 52 26.34 -22.14 -5.81
N LEU A 53 26.23 -22.64 -4.56
CA LEU A 53 25.10 -23.47 -4.15
C LEU A 53 23.77 -22.73 -4.29
N ILE A 54 23.64 -21.52 -3.74
CA ILE A 54 22.37 -20.81 -3.75
C ILE A 54 21.97 -20.35 -5.16
N ASP A 55 22.94 -19.97 -5.99
CA ASP A 55 22.69 -19.58 -7.39
C ASP A 55 22.24 -20.78 -8.23
N MET A 56 22.87 -21.93 -8.03
CA MET A 56 22.51 -23.17 -8.72
C MET A 56 21.10 -23.63 -8.36
N VAL A 57 20.74 -23.60 -7.07
CA VAL A 57 19.39 -23.93 -6.62
C VAL A 57 18.36 -22.93 -7.13
N MET A 58 18.69 -21.63 -7.17
CA MET A 58 17.82 -20.61 -7.77
C MET A 58 17.57 -20.85 -9.26
N ALA A 59 18.61 -21.25 -10.01
CA ALA A 59 18.50 -21.54 -11.45
C ALA A 59 17.60 -22.76 -11.75
N LYS A 60 17.51 -23.73 -10.83
CA LYS A 60 16.63 -24.90 -10.94
C LYS A 60 15.15 -24.60 -10.61
N GLY A 61 14.84 -23.38 -10.19
CA GLY A 61 13.48 -22.88 -10.04
C GLY A 61 12.89 -22.99 -8.64
N GLU A 62 11.59 -22.69 -8.55
CA GLU A 62 10.92 -22.44 -7.26
C GLU A 62 10.84 -23.67 -6.36
N ARG A 63 10.60 -24.86 -6.94
CA ARG A 63 10.54 -26.12 -6.18
C ARG A 63 11.90 -26.47 -5.54
N ALA A 64 12.99 -26.24 -6.26
CA ALA A 64 14.34 -26.41 -5.73
C ALA A 64 14.64 -25.39 -4.63
N SER A 65 14.18 -24.15 -4.82
CA SER A 65 14.32 -23.07 -3.83
C SER A 65 13.59 -23.37 -2.52
N LEU A 66 12.38 -23.94 -2.58
CA LEU A 66 11.61 -24.38 -1.41
C LEU A 66 12.29 -25.56 -0.70
N ALA A 67 12.72 -26.55 -1.46
CA ALA A 67 13.41 -27.71 -0.89
C ALA A 67 14.67 -27.29 -0.12
N MET A 68 15.42 -26.29 -0.60
CA MET A 68 16.56 -25.73 0.12
C MET A 68 16.17 -25.00 1.40
N ILE A 69 15.06 -24.25 1.40
CA ILE A 69 14.51 -23.60 2.59
C ILE A 69 14.13 -24.65 3.65
N ASP A 70 13.49 -25.74 3.24
CA ASP A 70 13.14 -26.85 4.14
C ASP A 70 14.37 -27.55 4.70
N CYS A 71 15.39 -27.81 3.85
CA CYS A 71 16.66 -28.37 4.31
C CYS A 71 17.38 -27.44 5.31
N MET A 72 17.33 -26.11 5.10
CA MET A 72 17.88 -25.14 6.06
C MET A 72 17.14 -25.22 7.40
N LEU A 73 15.82 -25.33 7.38
CA LEU A 73 15.01 -25.43 8.59
C LEU A 73 15.35 -26.68 9.41
N GLU A 74 15.45 -27.82 8.74
CA GLU A 74 15.73 -29.11 9.38
C GLU A 74 17.16 -29.20 9.90
N ARG A 75 18.13 -28.64 9.17
CA ARG A 75 19.55 -28.80 9.46
C ARG A 75 20.13 -27.73 10.37
N ASP A 76 19.74 -26.48 10.15
CA ASP A 76 20.31 -25.32 10.86
C ASP A 76 19.22 -24.27 11.09
N ARG A 77 18.42 -24.53 12.13
CA ARG A 77 17.31 -23.68 12.56
C ARG A 77 17.77 -22.27 12.91
N GLU A 78 18.98 -22.11 13.45
CA GLU A 78 19.52 -20.80 13.81
C GLU A 78 19.86 -19.98 12.55
N LEU A 79 20.49 -20.61 11.55
CA LEU A 79 20.69 -20.00 10.25
C LEU A 79 19.36 -19.63 9.60
N TYR A 80 18.38 -20.55 9.60
CA TYR A 80 17.04 -20.32 9.06
C TYR A 80 16.37 -19.06 9.65
N LEU A 81 16.37 -18.94 10.97
CA LEU A 81 15.82 -17.77 11.68
C LEU A 81 16.63 -16.50 11.41
N THR A 82 17.97 -16.61 11.38
CA THR A 82 18.87 -15.48 11.16
C THR A 82 18.82 -14.93 9.73
N LEU A 83 18.28 -15.72 8.79
CA LEU A 83 17.98 -15.33 7.42
C LEU A 83 16.58 -14.74 7.26
N GLY A 84 15.80 -14.62 8.34
CA GLY A 84 14.47 -14.02 8.33
C GLY A 84 13.40 -14.92 7.72
N LEU A 85 13.61 -16.24 7.68
CA LEU A 85 12.63 -17.20 7.20
C LEU A 85 11.65 -17.56 8.33
N ILE A 86 10.36 -17.54 8.03
CA ILE A 86 9.27 -17.75 8.99
C ILE A 86 9.06 -19.26 9.22
N LEU A 87 9.08 -19.71 10.47
CA LEU A 87 8.81 -21.10 10.85
C LEU A 87 7.40 -21.53 10.43
N PRO A 88 7.21 -22.72 9.84
CA PRO A 88 5.88 -23.27 9.64
C PRO A 88 5.19 -23.54 11.00
N PRO A 89 3.86 -23.38 11.10
CA PRO A 89 3.13 -23.56 12.35
C PRO A 89 3.20 -25.02 12.82
N SER A 90 3.44 -25.23 14.12
CA SER A 90 3.55 -26.56 14.71
C SER A 90 2.21 -27.30 14.78
N PRO A 91 2.17 -28.63 14.58
CA PRO A 91 0.95 -29.40 14.55
C PRO A 91 0.47 -29.73 15.98
N THR A 92 -0.22 -28.81 16.66
CA THR A 92 -0.97 -29.17 17.89
C THR A 92 -2.35 -28.55 18.05
N ASP A 93 -2.80 -27.63 17.19
CA ASP A 93 -4.16 -27.07 17.28
C ASP A 93 -5.04 -27.50 16.10
N ARG A 94 -5.43 -28.79 16.02
CA ARG A 94 -6.61 -29.24 15.24
C ARG A 94 -7.20 -30.53 15.82
N VAL A 95 -8.20 -30.39 16.69
CA VAL A 95 -9.25 -31.41 16.85
C VAL A 95 -10.58 -30.74 16.54
N GLY A 96 -11.18 -31.14 15.43
CA GLY A 96 -12.48 -30.66 14.99
C GLY A 96 -12.71 -30.91 13.52
N GLU A 97 -13.35 -32.03 13.23
CA GLU A 97 -14.06 -32.41 11.99
C GLU A 97 -13.28 -33.15 10.89
N LEU A 98 -13.63 -34.44 10.82
CA LEU A 98 -13.34 -35.40 9.77
C LEU A 98 -14.44 -35.36 8.68
N SER A 99 -13.98 -35.68 7.46
CA SER A 99 -14.68 -36.44 6.40
C SER A 99 -15.60 -35.71 5.43
N CYS A 100 -15.11 -35.51 4.19
CA CYS A 100 -15.51 -36.37 3.07
C CYS A 100 -14.51 -36.27 1.89
N ALA A 101 -14.47 -37.34 1.10
CA ALA A 101 -13.32 -37.78 0.31
C ALA A 101 -13.30 -37.31 -1.16
N LEU A 102 -12.06 -37.18 -1.68
CA LEU A 102 -11.53 -37.50 -3.01
C LEU A 102 -12.45 -37.40 -4.25
N SER A 103 -12.12 -36.50 -5.20
CA SER A 103 -11.86 -36.85 -6.62
C SER A 103 -11.39 -35.65 -7.48
N ASN A 104 -10.25 -35.84 -8.16
CA ASN A 104 -9.80 -35.35 -9.47
C ASN A 104 -9.80 -33.84 -9.85
N HIS A 105 -8.59 -33.33 -10.10
CA HIS A 105 -8.18 -32.09 -10.81
C HIS A 105 -8.78 -31.92 -12.24
N PRO A 106 -8.73 -30.74 -12.92
CA PRO A 106 -7.73 -29.66 -12.76
C PRO A 106 -8.19 -28.18 -12.92
N ARG A 107 -7.27 -27.27 -12.54
CA ARG A 107 -7.11 -25.83 -12.87
C ARG A 107 -7.94 -24.78 -12.10
N THR A 108 -7.27 -23.62 -11.98
CA THR A 108 -7.70 -22.27 -11.54
C THR A 108 -7.90 -22.01 -10.05
N ALA A 109 -6.97 -21.22 -9.47
CA ALA A 109 -7.22 -19.90 -8.85
C ALA A 109 -6.12 -19.60 -7.81
N LEU A 110 -5.35 -18.52 -8.01
CA LEU A 110 -4.57 -17.91 -6.94
C LEU A 110 -5.57 -17.42 -5.88
N SER A 111 -5.59 -18.08 -4.73
CA SER A 111 -6.32 -17.64 -3.55
C SER A 111 -5.48 -16.60 -2.81
N THR A 112 -5.73 -15.33 -3.10
CA THR A 112 -5.23 -14.21 -2.30
C THR A 112 -6.09 -14.10 -1.03
N SER A 113 -5.69 -14.78 0.03
CA SER A 113 -6.24 -14.57 1.37
C SER A 113 -5.13 -14.08 2.30
N CYS A 114 -4.68 -12.85 2.07
CA CYS A 114 -3.82 -12.13 3.01
C CYS A 114 -4.75 -11.33 3.93
N VAL A 115 -5.30 -11.98 4.96
CA VAL A 115 -6.01 -11.29 6.04
C VAL A 115 -4.95 -10.79 7.01
N PHE A 116 -5.04 -9.51 7.38
CA PHE A 116 -4.17 -8.87 8.37
C PHE A 116 -4.13 -9.69 9.67
N ASP A 117 -2.92 -9.98 10.19
CA ASP A 117 -2.73 -10.65 11.48
C ASP A 117 -2.73 -9.59 12.61
N PRO A 118 -3.77 -9.57 13.47
CA PRO A 118 -3.95 -8.52 14.48
C PRO A 118 -3.00 -8.64 15.67
N THR A 119 -2.04 -9.57 15.67
CA THR A 119 -1.16 -9.82 16.82
C THR A 119 0.12 -8.97 16.86
N TYR A 120 0.42 -8.21 15.79
CA TYR A 120 1.61 -7.36 15.73
C TYR A 120 1.38 -5.99 16.39
N THR A 121 1.88 -5.83 17.61
CA THR A 121 1.93 -4.55 18.35
C THR A 121 3.36 -4.00 18.31
N THR A 122 3.56 -2.80 17.73
CA THR A 122 4.84 -2.09 17.83
C THR A 122 4.92 -1.33 19.17
N PRO A 123 6.03 -1.45 19.93
CA PRO A 123 6.20 -0.66 21.16
C PRO A 123 6.31 0.83 20.83
N LEU A 124 5.36 1.63 21.34
CA LEU A 124 5.27 3.08 21.14
C LEU A 124 6.58 3.82 21.49
N ASP A 125 7.39 3.24 22.39
CA ASP A 125 8.67 3.79 22.87
C ASP A 125 9.79 3.82 21.82
N SER A 126 9.60 3.16 20.67
CA SER A 126 10.60 3.08 19.58
C SER A 126 10.36 4.07 18.44
N ILE A 127 9.28 4.86 18.49
CA ILE A 127 8.83 5.72 17.39
C ILE A 127 8.83 7.18 17.86
N GLY A 128 9.91 7.91 17.58
CA GLY A 128 9.99 9.37 17.72
C GLY A 128 9.72 9.95 19.12
N THR A 129 9.61 11.28 19.21
CA THR A 129 9.13 11.94 20.44
C THR A 129 7.60 12.12 20.36
N PRO A 130 6.84 11.99 21.47
CA PRO A 130 5.37 12.09 21.46
C PRO A 130 4.81 13.39 20.87
N ALA A 131 5.60 14.47 20.84
CA ALA A 131 5.23 15.75 20.25
C ALA A 131 5.19 15.72 18.71
N ALA A 132 5.89 14.77 18.08
CA ALA A 132 6.01 14.65 16.64
C ALA A 132 4.94 13.75 15.99
N ILE A 133 4.07 13.10 16.80
CA ILE A 133 3.11 12.10 16.33
C ILE A 133 1.68 12.53 16.65
N TYR A 134 0.73 12.24 15.77
CA TYR A 134 -0.69 12.44 16.09
C TYR A 134 -1.13 11.48 17.20
N ALA A 135 -1.84 12.03 18.19
CA ALA A 135 -2.37 11.22 19.29
C ALA A 135 -3.40 10.21 18.77
N VAL A 136 -3.24 8.96 19.21
CA VAL A 136 -4.13 7.85 18.85
C VAL A 136 -4.98 7.49 20.06
N MET A 137 -6.29 7.40 19.85
CA MET A 137 -7.22 7.06 20.94
C MET A 137 -7.18 5.55 21.19
N ALA A 138 -7.27 5.15 22.46
CA ALA A 138 -7.33 3.74 22.84
C ALA A 138 -8.55 3.04 22.19
N PRO A 139 -8.44 1.78 21.75
CA PRO A 139 -9.51 1.10 21.00
C PRO A 139 -10.86 1.09 21.69
N ALA A 140 -10.85 0.84 23.01
CA ALA A 140 -12.06 0.75 23.81
C ALA A 140 -12.93 2.02 23.76
N ASN A 141 -12.32 3.17 23.46
CA ASN A 141 -12.96 4.48 23.50
C ASN A 141 -13.03 5.14 22.12
N ARG A 142 -12.62 4.45 21.06
CA ARG A 142 -12.46 5.01 19.71
C ARG A 142 -13.49 4.44 18.74
N THR A 143 -14.05 5.32 17.91
CA THR A 143 -14.84 4.95 16.74
C THR A 143 -14.25 5.62 15.51
N ARG A 144 -13.25 4.96 14.91
CA ARG A 144 -12.64 5.40 13.65
C ARG A 144 -13.69 5.32 12.54
N MET A 145 -13.81 6.37 11.74
CA MET A 145 -14.80 6.47 10.67
C MET A 145 -14.10 6.67 9.33
N ALA A 146 -14.58 5.98 8.30
CA ALA A 146 -14.15 6.17 6.93
C ALA A 146 -15.36 6.27 5.99
N LEU A 147 -15.24 7.08 4.95
CA LEU A 147 -16.20 7.17 3.85
C LEU A 147 -15.57 6.55 2.60
N LEU A 148 -16.29 5.62 1.96
CA LEU A 148 -15.88 4.96 0.72
C LEU A 148 -16.98 5.15 -0.32
N ILE A 149 -16.71 5.94 -1.36
CA ILE A 149 -17.64 6.17 -2.47
C ILE A 149 -17.06 5.52 -3.73
N THR A 150 -17.83 4.64 -4.37
CA THR A 150 -17.42 3.95 -5.61
C THR A 150 -18.50 4.06 -6.67
N ASN A 151 -18.22 4.73 -7.79
CA ASN A 151 -19.11 4.71 -8.95
C ASN A 151 -18.59 3.67 -9.94
N VAL A 152 -19.37 2.63 -10.21
CA VAL A 152 -19.02 1.52 -11.10
C VAL A 152 -19.83 1.57 -12.38
N HIS A 153 -21.15 1.76 -12.25
CA HIS A 153 -22.09 1.74 -13.36
C HIS A 153 -22.50 3.16 -13.76
N PHE A 154 -22.48 3.45 -15.06
CA PHE A 154 -22.78 4.78 -15.58
C PHE A 154 -23.84 4.72 -16.69
N ASP A 155 -24.70 5.72 -16.73
CA ASP A 155 -25.84 5.72 -17.67
C ASP A 155 -25.44 5.90 -19.13
N LYS A 156 -24.37 6.69 -19.36
CA LYS A 156 -23.99 7.22 -20.68
C LYS A 156 -22.51 7.07 -21.01
N VAL A 157 -21.65 6.91 -20.00
CA VAL A 157 -20.22 6.62 -20.17
C VAL A 157 -19.93 5.16 -19.83
N LYS A 158 -18.73 4.71 -20.16
CA LYS A 158 -18.34 3.31 -19.94
C LYS A 158 -18.31 2.97 -18.45
N ASP A 159 -18.87 1.82 -18.09
CA ASP A 159 -18.70 1.22 -16.77
C ASP A 159 -17.22 0.98 -16.41
N ARG A 160 -16.94 0.94 -15.11
CA ARG A 160 -15.60 0.78 -14.57
C ARG A 160 -15.33 -0.66 -14.13
N ASP A 161 -15.22 -1.56 -15.10
CA ASP A 161 -14.88 -2.97 -14.84
C ASP A 161 -13.70 -3.13 -13.86
N GLY A 162 -13.91 -3.91 -12.80
CA GLY A 162 -12.91 -4.15 -11.74
C GLY A 162 -12.97 -3.16 -10.57
N ALA A 163 -13.81 -2.13 -10.63
CA ALA A 163 -13.99 -1.18 -9.52
C ALA A 163 -14.63 -1.80 -8.28
N GLU A 164 -15.43 -2.87 -8.44
CA GLU A 164 -15.95 -3.64 -7.30
C GLU A 164 -14.82 -4.33 -6.54
N LYS A 165 -13.77 -4.75 -7.26
CA LYS A 165 -12.58 -5.34 -6.63
C LYS A 165 -11.79 -4.29 -5.84
N ASP A 166 -11.61 -3.10 -6.44
CA ASP A 166 -11.02 -1.94 -5.74
C ASP A 166 -11.78 -1.61 -4.44
N GLU A 167 -13.11 -1.59 -4.50
CA GLU A 167 -13.98 -1.32 -3.35
C GLU A 167 -13.87 -2.40 -2.27
N GLU A 168 -13.91 -3.67 -2.67
CA GLU A 168 -13.76 -4.80 -1.74
C GLU A 168 -12.42 -4.73 -0.99
N ASP A 169 -11.32 -4.53 -1.71
CA ASP A 169 -9.98 -4.53 -1.13
C ASP A 169 -9.74 -3.30 -0.25
N MET A 170 -10.21 -2.12 -0.66
CA MET A 170 -10.15 -0.91 0.18
C MET A 170 -11.01 -1.03 1.43
N SER A 171 -12.21 -1.60 1.32
CA SER A 171 -13.09 -1.82 2.47
C SER A 171 -12.44 -2.77 3.48
N LYS A 172 -11.89 -3.89 3.02
CA LYS A 172 -11.15 -4.84 3.86
C LYS A 172 -9.95 -4.19 4.55
N LEU A 173 -9.18 -3.39 3.82
CA LEU A 173 -8.05 -2.65 4.38
C LEU A 173 -8.49 -1.67 5.48
N LEU A 174 -9.48 -0.83 5.21
CA LEU A 174 -9.92 0.16 6.19
C LEU A 174 -10.49 -0.50 7.45
N ILE A 175 -11.22 -1.61 7.28
CA ILE A 175 -11.72 -2.41 8.41
C ILE A 175 -10.56 -3.01 9.21
N SER A 176 -9.52 -3.55 8.56
CA SER A 176 -8.35 -4.11 9.27
C SER A 176 -7.54 -3.05 10.03
N LEU A 177 -7.55 -1.81 9.54
CA LEU A 177 -6.99 -0.64 10.22
C LEU A 177 -7.90 -0.05 11.33
N GLY A 178 -9.04 -0.70 11.58
CA GLY A 178 -9.97 -0.37 12.67
C GLY A 178 -10.99 0.70 12.35
N TYR A 179 -11.24 1.02 11.07
CA TYR A 179 -12.25 1.99 10.66
C TYR A 179 -13.61 1.34 10.42
N ASN A 180 -14.67 2.03 10.86
CA ASN A 180 -16.03 1.77 10.44
C ASN A 180 -16.26 2.46 9.09
N VAL A 181 -16.49 1.67 8.04
CA VAL A 181 -16.53 2.13 6.65
C VAL A 181 -17.98 2.35 6.21
N GLU A 182 -18.35 3.61 5.97
CA GLU A 182 -19.59 3.99 5.30
C GLU A 182 -19.39 3.86 3.78
N GLN A 183 -19.94 2.80 3.19
CA GLN A 183 -19.85 2.54 1.75
C GLN A 183 -21.06 3.12 1.02
N GLN A 184 -20.83 3.84 -0.07
CA GLN A 184 -21.87 4.33 -0.98
C GLN A 184 -21.45 4.05 -2.42
N ARG A 185 -22.42 3.67 -3.25
CA ARG A 185 -22.16 3.21 -4.62
C ARG A 185 -23.02 3.96 -5.63
N ASP A 186 -22.48 4.21 -6.81
CA ASP A 186 -23.18 4.74 -7.98
C ASP A 186 -23.96 6.04 -7.74
N LEU A 187 -23.24 7.06 -7.24
CA LEU A 187 -23.80 8.37 -6.91
C LEU A 187 -23.63 9.39 -8.05
N SER A 188 -24.61 10.28 -8.19
CA SER A 188 -24.44 11.54 -8.92
C SER A 188 -23.44 12.47 -8.23
N GLY A 189 -22.99 13.51 -8.93
CA GLY A 189 -22.10 14.54 -8.39
C GLY A 189 -22.70 15.27 -7.19
N VAL A 190 -24.02 15.52 -7.21
CA VAL A 190 -24.74 16.14 -6.10
C VAL A 190 -24.82 15.18 -4.91
N GLU A 191 -25.14 13.91 -5.13
CA GLU A 191 -25.20 12.90 -4.07
C GLU A 191 -23.83 12.65 -3.43
N MET A 192 -22.73 12.70 -4.21
CA MET A 192 -21.37 12.67 -3.67
C MET A 192 -21.08 13.85 -2.74
N ASP A 193 -21.46 15.07 -3.12
CA ASP A 193 -21.32 16.25 -2.26
C ASP A 193 -22.12 16.10 -0.96
N GLU A 194 -23.37 15.63 -1.07
CA GLU A 194 -24.22 15.36 0.08
C GLU A 194 -23.66 14.26 0.97
N ALA A 195 -23.06 13.22 0.41
CA ALA A 195 -22.40 12.15 1.15
C ALA A 195 -21.24 12.67 2.00
N VAL A 196 -20.34 13.45 1.40
CA VAL A 196 -19.21 14.04 2.12
C VAL A 196 -19.69 15.04 3.19
N LYS A 197 -20.70 15.85 2.86
CA LYS A 197 -21.31 16.81 3.79
C LYS A 197 -22.04 16.12 4.95
N ARG A 198 -22.65 14.96 4.73
CA ARG A 198 -23.31 14.15 5.76
C ARG A 198 -22.26 13.52 6.66
N PHE A 199 -21.24 12.92 6.07
CA PHE A 199 -20.11 12.33 6.78
C PHE A 199 -19.43 13.36 7.71
N SER A 200 -19.15 14.57 7.21
CA SER A 200 -18.52 15.63 8.02
C SER A 200 -19.36 16.09 9.23
N LYS A 201 -20.65 15.76 9.24
CA LYS A 201 -21.58 16.08 10.33
C LYS A 201 -21.85 14.90 11.27
N ASP A 202 -21.35 13.71 10.98
CA ASP A 202 -21.64 12.50 11.75
C ASP A 202 -21.21 12.69 13.23
N PRO A 203 -22.08 12.38 14.21
CA PRO A 203 -21.77 12.50 15.63
C PRO A 203 -20.59 11.61 16.07
N ARG A 204 -20.39 10.44 15.43
CA ARG A 204 -19.32 9.47 15.75
C ARG A 204 -17.92 10.04 15.52
N LEU A 205 -17.77 11.07 14.66
CA LEU A 205 -16.49 11.76 14.46
C LEU A 205 -15.93 12.40 15.74
N ALA A 206 -16.76 12.66 16.76
CA ALA A 206 -16.26 13.13 18.05
C ALA A 206 -15.32 12.11 18.71
N ALA A 207 -15.62 10.81 18.54
CA ALA A 207 -14.87 9.68 19.10
C ALA A 207 -13.84 9.09 18.11
N THR A 208 -13.56 9.75 16.99
CA THR A 208 -12.47 9.33 16.09
C THR A 208 -11.15 10.02 16.45
N ASP A 209 -10.02 9.40 16.12
CA ASP A 209 -8.70 10.04 16.13
C ASP A 209 -8.23 10.47 14.74
N SER A 210 -8.87 9.95 13.68
CA SER A 210 -8.47 10.13 12.28
C SER A 210 -9.62 9.73 11.34
N VAL A 211 -9.58 10.14 10.07
CA VAL A 211 -10.56 9.67 9.08
C VAL A 211 -9.90 9.36 7.74
N PHE A 212 -10.52 8.45 6.99
CA PHE A 212 -10.28 8.26 5.57
C PHE A 212 -11.51 8.68 4.76
N VAL A 213 -11.29 9.39 3.66
CA VAL A 213 -12.29 9.63 2.62
C VAL A 213 -11.75 9.13 1.30
N VAL A 214 -12.34 8.06 0.78
CA VAL A 214 -11.92 7.39 -0.44
C VAL A 214 -13.01 7.57 -1.49
N ILE A 215 -12.67 8.14 -2.64
CA ILE A 215 -13.61 8.31 -3.75
C ILE A 215 -13.01 7.74 -5.04
N MET A 216 -13.75 6.83 -5.67
CA MET A 216 -13.32 6.11 -6.86
C MET A 216 -14.39 6.26 -7.95
N SER A 217 -14.04 6.91 -9.05
CA SER A 217 -14.95 7.13 -10.19
C SER A 217 -14.15 7.40 -11.47
N HIS A 218 -14.83 7.81 -12.54
CA HIS A 218 -14.21 8.59 -13.59
C HIS A 218 -13.92 10.01 -13.09
N GLY A 219 -13.03 10.72 -13.78
CA GLY A 219 -12.66 12.07 -13.39
C GLY A 219 -12.19 12.90 -14.57
N VAL A 220 -12.23 14.21 -14.35
CA VAL A 220 -11.68 15.24 -15.21
C VAL A 220 -10.84 16.18 -14.35
N LYS A 221 -10.17 17.15 -14.97
CA LYS A 221 -9.37 18.12 -14.24
C LYS A 221 -10.22 18.85 -13.18
N GLY A 222 -9.91 18.63 -11.91
CA GLY A 222 -10.53 19.29 -10.77
C GLY A 222 -11.87 18.70 -10.28
N ALA A 223 -12.42 17.67 -10.93
CA ALA A 223 -13.71 17.10 -10.57
C ALA A 223 -13.80 15.59 -10.78
N ILE A 224 -14.65 14.96 -9.97
CA ILE A 224 -15.00 13.53 -10.02
C ILE A 224 -16.37 13.42 -10.70
N LEU A 225 -16.52 12.49 -11.64
CA LEU A 225 -17.76 12.36 -12.41
C LEU A 225 -18.81 11.55 -11.64
N GLY A 226 -20.06 12.00 -11.67
CA GLY A 226 -21.21 11.23 -11.20
C GLY A 226 -21.74 10.26 -12.26
N VAL A 227 -22.64 9.36 -11.85
CA VAL A 227 -23.15 8.28 -12.72
C VAL A 227 -23.99 8.75 -13.90
N HIS A 228 -24.55 9.96 -13.81
CA HIS A 228 -25.37 10.54 -14.87
C HIS A 228 -24.55 11.40 -15.85
N HIS A 229 -23.22 11.40 -15.73
CA HIS A 229 -22.37 12.22 -16.58
C HIS A 229 -22.54 11.84 -18.06
N CYS A 230 -22.74 12.84 -18.90
CA CYS A 230 -22.69 12.67 -20.34
C CYS A 230 -22.07 13.90 -21.03
N ASP A 231 -21.61 13.68 -22.26
CA ASP A 231 -20.99 14.74 -23.05
C ASP A 231 -21.97 15.91 -23.24
N GLY A 232 -21.57 17.10 -22.78
CA GLY A 232 -22.38 18.32 -22.84
C GLY A 232 -23.35 18.54 -21.67
N VAL A 233 -23.59 17.55 -20.80
CA VAL A 233 -24.36 17.71 -19.55
C VAL A 233 -23.52 17.20 -18.37
N PRO A 234 -22.81 18.10 -17.67
CA PRO A 234 -21.87 17.69 -16.64
C PRO A 234 -22.61 17.25 -15.37
N ASP A 235 -22.43 15.99 -14.99
CA ASP A 235 -22.65 15.50 -13.63
C ASP A 235 -21.29 15.37 -12.93
N GLN A 236 -20.93 16.37 -12.11
CA GLN A 236 -19.58 16.51 -11.57
C GLN A 236 -19.60 16.92 -10.10
N PHE A 237 -18.70 16.32 -9.34
CA PHE A 237 -18.39 16.67 -7.96
C PHE A 237 -17.01 17.37 -7.89
N PRO A 238 -16.95 18.67 -7.58
CA PRO A 238 -15.68 19.38 -7.45
C PRO A 238 -14.83 18.82 -6.30
N ILE A 239 -13.57 18.46 -6.58
CA ILE A 239 -12.65 17.87 -5.60
C ILE A 239 -12.45 18.81 -4.40
N ASP A 240 -12.46 20.13 -4.63
CA ASP A 240 -12.36 21.17 -3.59
C ASP A 240 -13.44 21.08 -2.52
N ASN A 241 -14.61 20.53 -2.83
CA ASN A 241 -15.70 20.41 -1.87
C ASN A 241 -15.36 19.41 -0.75
N ILE A 242 -14.52 18.41 -1.00
CA ILE A 242 -14.05 17.48 0.04
C ILE A 242 -13.35 18.27 1.16
N TYR A 243 -12.36 19.08 0.78
CA TYR A 243 -11.58 19.88 1.72
C TYR A 243 -12.45 20.91 2.42
N LYS A 244 -13.34 21.59 1.69
CA LYS A 244 -14.29 22.54 2.27
C LYS A 244 -15.11 21.86 3.36
N HIS A 245 -15.78 20.74 3.08
CA HIS A 245 -16.66 20.08 4.05
C HIS A 245 -15.91 19.52 5.27
N LEU A 246 -14.62 19.18 5.14
CA LEU A 246 -13.79 18.61 6.19
C LEU A 246 -12.90 19.64 6.92
N ASP A 247 -12.99 20.92 6.56
CA ASP A 247 -12.15 21.98 7.11
C ASP A 247 -12.47 22.26 8.59
N SER A 248 -11.59 23.00 9.27
CA SER A 248 -11.71 23.27 10.70
C SER A 248 -13.01 24.00 11.07
N ALA A 249 -13.56 24.80 10.16
CA ALA A 249 -14.76 25.60 10.39
C ALA A 249 -16.05 24.78 10.26
N ARG A 250 -16.10 23.87 9.27
CA ARG A 250 -17.29 23.08 8.93
C ARG A 250 -17.29 21.70 9.58
N CYS A 251 -16.14 21.17 9.94
CA CYS A 251 -15.98 19.90 10.65
C CYS A 251 -15.11 20.04 11.91
N PRO A 252 -15.57 20.78 12.94
CA PRO A 252 -14.77 21.03 14.15
C PRO A 252 -14.42 19.74 14.93
N LYS A 253 -15.20 18.66 14.76
CA LYS A 253 -14.93 17.34 15.38
C LYS A 253 -13.62 16.70 14.90
N LEU A 254 -13.14 17.12 13.73
CA LEU A 254 -11.88 16.67 13.13
C LEU A 254 -10.74 17.68 13.32
N PHE A 255 -10.93 18.73 14.11
CA PHE A 255 -9.85 19.67 14.41
C PHE A 255 -8.67 18.96 15.07
N ASN A 256 -7.43 19.21 14.59
CA ASN A 256 -6.20 18.53 15.03
C ASN A 256 -6.14 17.01 14.80
N LYS A 257 -7.04 16.46 13.98
CA LYS A 257 -7.08 15.03 13.64
C LYS A 257 -6.73 14.83 12.16
N PRO A 258 -5.86 13.87 11.81
CA PRO A 258 -5.47 13.63 10.44
C PRO A 258 -6.66 13.18 9.58
N LYS A 259 -6.75 13.77 8.40
CA LYS A 259 -7.77 13.54 7.37
C LYS A 259 -7.05 13.05 6.12
N VAL A 260 -7.16 11.76 5.84
CA VAL A 260 -6.53 11.14 4.67
C VAL A 260 -7.55 11.03 3.55
N ILE A 261 -7.29 11.68 2.42
CA ILE A 261 -8.16 11.64 1.23
C ILE A 261 -7.48 10.81 0.16
N ILE A 262 -8.16 9.78 -0.36
CA ILE A 262 -7.66 8.94 -1.46
C ILE A 262 -8.61 9.11 -2.64
N ILE A 263 -8.09 9.48 -3.81
CA ILE A 263 -8.91 9.68 -5.01
C ILE A 263 -8.37 8.82 -6.15
N GLN A 264 -9.18 7.85 -6.57
CA GLN A 264 -8.93 7.05 -7.76
C GLN A 264 -9.84 7.58 -8.88
N ALA A 265 -9.34 8.55 -9.63
CA ALA A 265 -10.03 9.17 -10.76
C ALA A 265 -9.01 9.73 -11.76
N CYS A 266 -9.34 9.72 -13.04
CA CYS A 266 -8.52 10.38 -14.06
C CYS A 266 -8.52 11.90 -13.85
N ARG A 267 -7.46 12.59 -14.28
CA ARG A 267 -7.35 14.05 -14.15
C ARG A 267 -7.20 14.79 -15.48
N GLY A 268 -7.32 14.07 -16.60
CA GLY A 268 -7.23 14.57 -17.97
C GLY A 268 -7.19 13.42 -18.97
N VAL A 269 -6.76 13.73 -20.20
CA VAL A 269 -6.75 12.81 -21.35
C VAL A 269 -5.34 12.44 -21.84
N ASP A 270 -4.28 12.97 -21.22
CA ASP A 270 -2.92 12.71 -21.68
C ASP A 270 -2.39 11.40 -21.08
N ASP A 271 -1.81 10.54 -21.92
CA ASP A 271 -1.03 9.40 -21.42
C ASP A 271 0.24 9.95 -20.76
N GLY A 272 0.49 9.60 -19.48
CA GLY A 272 1.55 10.18 -18.63
C GLY A 272 3.00 9.91 -19.07
N SER A 273 3.23 9.60 -20.34
CA SER A 273 4.53 9.44 -20.98
C SER A 273 4.99 10.75 -21.63
N ALA A 274 6.14 11.28 -21.19
CA ALA A 274 6.85 12.33 -21.89
C ALA A 274 8.16 11.78 -22.47
N ILE A 275 8.47 12.11 -23.73
CA ILE A 275 9.78 11.81 -24.33
C ILE A 275 10.76 12.87 -23.82
N VAL A 276 11.67 12.48 -22.91
CA VAL A 276 12.75 13.35 -22.45
C VAL A 276 13.94 13.19 -23.41
N LEU A 277 14.21 14.21 -24.21
CA LEU A 277 15.51 14.37 -24.87
C LEU A 277 16.47 14.99 -23.84
N GLN A 278 17.47 14.22 -23.40
CA GLN A 278 18.46 14.69 -22.45
C GLN A 278 19.37 15.72 -23.13
N VAL A 279 19.28 16.98 -22.70
CA VAL A 279 20.22 18.04 -23.08
C VAL A 279 20.88 18.55 -21.80
N ASP A 280 22.17 18.26 -21.65
CA ASP A 280 22.99 18.77 -20.56
C ASP A 280 23.27 20.27 -20.78
N ALA A 281 22.88 21.14 -19.85
CA ALA A 281 23.46 22.49 -19.74
C ALA A 281 23.25 23.12 -18.34
N ALA A 282 24.30 23.84 -17.92
CA ALA A 282 24.53 24.40 -16.59
C ALA A 282 23.73 25.69 -16.24
N LEU A 283 23.68 25.98 -14.92
CA LEU A 283 23.31 27.25 -14.23
C LEU A 283 24.26 28.44 -14.56
N PRO A 284 24.07 29.72 -14.08
CA PRO A 284 22.99 30.46 -13.36
C PRO A 284 22.76 31.90 -13.99
N PRO A 285 22.30 33.04 -13.34
CA PRO A 285 21.86 33.35 -11.95
C PRO A 285 20.62 34.26 -11.71
N HIS A 286 20.23 34.31 -10.43
CA HIS A 286 19.44 35.25 -9.58
C HIS A 286 18.79 36.53 -10.15
N LEU A 287 17.58 36.85 -9.63
CA LEU A 287 17.26 38.13 -8.93
C LEU A 287 16.04 37.96 -7.98
N ALA A 288 16.06 38.73 -6.90
CA ALA A 288 15.14 38.78 -5.76
C ALA A 288 13.91 39.68 -6.02
N ASP A 289 12.89 39.58 -5.15
CA ASP A 289 12.20 40.77 -4.61
C ASP A 289 11.53 40.43 -3.26
N GLU A 290 11.71 41.37 -2.32
CA GLU A 290 11.14 41.42 -0.97
C GLU A 290 9.77 42.13 -0.99
N VAL A 291 8.87 41.74 -0.09
CA VAL A 291 7.88 42.66 0.50
C VAL A 291 7.53 42.18 1.90
N ASP A 292 7.84 43.03 2.88
CA ASP A 292 7.35 42.97 4.25
C ASP A 292 6.17 43.94 4.40
N ALA A 293 5.15 43.54 5.15
CA ALA A 293 4.08 44.43 5.59
C ALA A 293 3.45 43.89 6.87
N ASP A 294 3.71 44.63 7.95
CA ASP A 294 3.13 44.59 9.29
C ASP A 294 1.68 44.08 9.37
N ILE A 295 1.41 43.16 10.31
CA ILE A 295 0.06 42.82 10.75
C ILE A 295 0.01 42.94 12.29
N GLU A 296 -0.75 43.92 12.76
CA GLU A 296 -1.14 44.08 14.16
C GLU A 296 -2.03 42.90 14.61
N GLU A 297 -1.62 42.21 15.67
CA GLU A 297 -2.31 41.05 16.25
C GLU A 297 -3.32 41.47 17.32
N ASP A 298 -4.58 41.61 16.93
CA ASP A 298 -5.70 41.56 17.86
C ASP A 298 -6.15 40.11 18.10
N ALA A 299 -6.25 39.77 19.39
CA ALA A 299 -6.57 38.45 19.93
C ALA A 299 -7.90 37.88 19.40
N ILE A 300 -7.83 37.18 18.27
CA ILE A 300 -8.85 36.25 17.77
C ILE A 300 -8.10 34.99 17.37
N HIS A 301 -8.45 33.82 17.93
CA HIS A 301 -7.88 32.52 17.57
C HIS A 301 -8.04 32.28 16.05
N ARG A 302 -7.05 32.69 15.25
CA ARG A 302 -6.96 32.44 13.81
C ARG A 302 -6.51 30.99 13.62
N VAL A 303 -7.47 30.08 13.60
CA VAL A 303 -7.21 28.69 13.25
C VAL A 303 -7.06 28.55 11.73
N HIS A 304 -6.07 27.81 11.26
CA HIS A 304 -5.93 27.48 9.83
C HIS A 304 -7.19 26.76 9.33
N LYS A 305 -7.81 27.27 8.26
CA LYS A 305 -9.04 26.72 7.68
C LYS A 305 -8.82 25.27 7.23
N GLU A 306 -7.76 25.03 6.46
CA GLU A 306 -7.33 23.68 6.03
C GLU A 306 -6.10 23.27 6.85
N LYS A 307 -6.25 22.25 7.70
CA LYS A 307 -5.19 21.73 8.56
C LYS A 307 -5.36 20.22 8.76
N ASP A 308 -4.23 19.54 8.94
CA ASP A 308 -4.17 18.11 9.24
C ASP A 308 -4.79 17.25 8.12
N MET A 309 -4.61 17.64 6.86
CA MET A 309 -5.08 16.90 5.69
C MET A 309 -3.91 16.37 4.87
N VAL A 310 -4.09 15.23 4.20
CA VAL A 310 -3.21 14.77 3.13
C VAL A 310 -4.03 14.06 2.06
N SER A 311 -3.76 14.34 0.79
CA SER A 311 -4.44 13.69 -0.32
C SER A 311 -3.49 12.86 -1.15
N PHE A 312 -3.95 11.69 -1.60
CA PHE A 312 -3.20 10.81 -2.48
C PHE A 312 -4.07 10.40 -3.66
N LEU A 313 -3.67 10.87 -4.84
CA LEU A 313 -4.43 10.75 -6.07
C LEU A 313 -3.73 9.77 -7.01
N SER A 314 -4.51 8.97 -7.73
CA SER A 314 -4.02 7.88 -8.56
C SER A 314 -3.14 8.29 -9.75
N SER A 315 -3.22 9.55 -10.17
CA SER A 315 -2.49 10.05 -11.33
C SER A 315 -2.11 11.53 -11.15
N THR A 316 -0.99 11.93 -11.76
CA THR A 316 -0.58 13.34 -11.88
C THR A 316 -1.62 14.13 -12.68
N ALA A 317 -1.63 15.45 -12.51
CA ALA A 317 -2.54 16.31 -13.27
C ALA A 317 -2.44 16.00 -14.78
N ASP A 318 -3.60 16.04 -15.44
CA ASP A 318 -3.76 15.80 -16.88
C ASP A 318 -3.56 14.33 -17.35
N THR A 319 -3.28 13.37 -16.44
CA THR A 319 -3.00 11.97 -16.81
C THR A 319 -4.09 10.94 -16.45
N VAL A 320 -4.08 9.82 -17.18
CA VAL A 320 -4.99 8.69 -17.04
C VAL A 320 -4.55 7.72 -15.93
N SER A 321 -5.51 7.06 -15.29
CA SER A 321 -5.27 5.96 -14.35
C SER A 321 -5.68 4.61 -14.95
N PHE A 322 -4.82 3.60 -14.82
CA PHE A 322 -5.02 2.29 -15.46
C PHE A 322 -5.64 1.27 -14.51
N ARG A 323 -6.44 0.36 -15.10
CA ARG A 323 -7.06 -0.77 -14.41
C ARG A 323 -6.91 -2.07 -15.18
N HIS A 324 -6.85 -3.16 -14.44
CA HIS A 324 -7.07 -4.51 -14.94
C HIS A 324 -8.53 -4.91 -14.69
N SER A 325 -9.24 -5.37 -15.72
CA SER A 325 -10.70 -5.59 -15.69
C SER A 325 -11.20 -6.58 -14.64
N GLN A 326 -10.33 -7.47 -14.15
CA GLN A 326 -10.68 -8.47 -13.12
C GLN A 326 -9.99 -8.25 -11.77
N GLN A 327 -8.90 -7.47 -11.74
CA GLN A 327 -8.07 -7.33 -10.53
C GLN A 327 -8.23 -5.95 -9.88
N GLY A 328 -8.85 -4.99 -10.57
CA GLY A 328 -8.95 -3.61 -10.12
C GLY A 328 -7.83 -2.72 -10.67
N SER A 329 -7.69 -1.54 -10.09
CA SER A 329 -6.70 -0.53 -10.43
C SER A 329 -5.32 -0.82 -9.83
N TYR A 330 -4.27 -0.56 -10.60
CA TYR A 330 -2.88 -0.68 -10.09
C TYR A 330 -2.65 0.19 -8.86
N PHE A 331 -3.26 1.38 -8.82
CA PHE A 331 -3.15 2.29 -7.69
C PHE A 331 -3.72 1.70 -6.40
N ILE A 332 -4.95 1.19 -6.43
CA ILE A 332 -5.57 0.62 -5.24
C ILE A 332 -4.87 -0.68 -4.84
N GLN A 333 -4.48 -1.52 -5.79
CA GLN A 333 -3.71 -2.74 -5.50
C GLN A 333 -2.40 -2.44 -4.78
N HIS A 334 -1.57 -1.54 -5.33
CA HIS A 334 -0.31 -1.15 -4.70
C HIS A 334 -0.53 -0.48 -3.34
N LEU A 335 -1.57 0.35 -3.22
CA LEU A 335 -1.90 1.00 -1.95
C LEU A 335 -2.28 -0.03 -0.89
N VAL A 336 -3.17 -0.97 -1.21
CA VAL A 336 -3.61 -2.02 -0.28
C VAL A 336 -2.46 -2.95 0.10
N GLU A 337 -1.64 -3.36 -0.86
CA GLU A 337 -0.45 -4.17 -0.61
C GLU A 337 0.52 -3.47 0.35
N ILE A 338 0.93 -2.24 0.03
CA ILE A 338 1.91 -1.48 0.83
C ILE A 338 1.38 -1.19 2.23
N PHE A 339 0.09 -0.85 2.38
CA PHE A 339 -0.49 -0.59 3.70
C PHE A 339 -0.54 -1.89 4.53
N ASN A 340 -0.95 -3.01 3.95
CA ASN A 340 -0.95 -4.29 4.67
C ASN A 340 0.46 -4.71 5.11
N LEU A 341 1.47 -4.44 4.29
CA LEU A 341 2.86 -4.80 4.61
C LEU A 341 3.52 -3.85 5.61
N HIS A 342 3.21 -2.55 5.58
CA HIS A 342 4.04 -1.55 6.26
C HIS A 342 3.29 -0.63 7.23
N ALA A 343 1.94 -0.67 7.32
CA ALA A 343 1.19 0.25 8.19
C ALA A 343 1.48 0.06 9.69
N HIS A 344 2.08 -1.06 10.07
CA HIS A 344 2.52 -1.34 11.43
C HIS A 344 3.83 -0.62 11.82
N GLU A 345 4.64 -0.21 10.84
CA GLU A 345 5.97 0.39 11.05
C GLU A 345 6.12 1.80 10.47
N ASP A 346 5.30 2.17 9.48
CA ASP A 346 5.47 3.40 8.71
C ASP A 346 4.30 4.38 8.89
N HIS A 347 4.63 5.66 9.01
CA HIS A 347 3.66 6.75 8.96
C HIS A 347 3.11 6.96 7.54
N ILE A 348 1.95 7.60 7.43
CA ILE A 348 1.16 7.72 6.20
C ILE A 348 1.96 8.28 5.01
N GLU A 349 2.82 9.27 5.23
CA GLU A 349 3.61 9.87 4.15
C GLU A 349 4.71 8.94 3.64
N LYS A 350 5.25 8.07 4.50
CA LYS A 350 6.22 7.04 4.11
C LYS A 350 5.54 5.90 3.36
N LEU A 351 4.33 5.50 3.78
CA LEU A 351 3.49 4.57 3.02
C LEU A 351 3.22 5.09 1.60
N PHE A 352 2.82 6.37 1.46
CA PHE A 352 2.63 6.98 0.14
C PHE A 352 3.91 6.99 -0.69
N LYS A 353 5.07 7.33 -0.09
CA LYS A 353 6.37 7.25 -0.79
C LYS A 353 6.66 5.83 -1.29
N ARG A 354 6.34 4.79 -0.53
CA ARG A 354 6.51 3.40 -0.98
C ARG A 354 5.58 3.04 -2.15
N VAL A 355 4.34 3.55 -2.16
CA VAL A 355 3.45 3.38 -3.31
C VAL A 355 4.02 4.07 -4.55
N LEU A 356 4.56 5.29 -4.41
CA LEU A 356 5.23 5.99 -5.53
C LEU A 356 6.43 5.18 -6.05
N LYS A 357 7.25 4.65 -5.14
CA LYS A 357 8.38 3.77 -5.45
C LYS A 357 7.93 2.52 -6.23
N ARG A 358 6.81 1.92 -5.85
CA ARG A 358 6.22 0.75 -6.52
C ARG A 358 5.85 1.06 -7.98
N PHE A 359 5.30 2.23 -8.27
CA PHE A 359 5.01 2.67 -9.64
C PHE A 359 6.26 2.92 -10.50
N GLU A 360 7.35 3.38 -9.88
CA GLU A 360 8.64 3.54 -10.54
C GLU A 360 9.27 2.18 -10.89
N ASP A 361 9.29 1.27 -9.92
CA ASP A 361 9.96 -0.02 -10.04
C ASP A 361 9.16 -1.01 -10.94
N GLU A 362 7.83 -0.92 -10.93
CA GLU A 362 6.93 -1.84 -11.64
C GLU A 362 5.78 -1.08 -12.33
N PRO A 363 6.03 -0.49 -13.51
CA PRO A 363 4.99 0.23 -14.25
C PRO A 363 3.89 -0.70 -14.78
N PRO A 364 2.67 -0.20 -15.05
CA PRO A 364 1.55 -1.02 -15.51
C PRO A 364 1.84 -1.85 -16.78
N SER A 365 2.65 -1.31 -17.69
CA SER A 365 3.19 -2.02 -18.85
C SER A 365 4.46 -1.34 -19.38
N ALA A 366 5.14 -1.96 -20.35
CA ALA A 366 6.34 -1.40 -20.97
C ALA A 366 6.10 0.01 -21.58
N ASP A 367 4.93 0.22 -22.17
CA ASP A 367 4.50 1.43 -22.88
C ASP A 367 3.65 2.39 -22.04
N ARG A 368 3.14 1.98 -20.87
CA ARG A 368 2.31 2.83 -20.01
C ARG A 368 3.06 3.29 -18.79
N ARG A 369 2.90 4.57 -18.46
CA ARG A 369 3.42 5.16 -17.23
C ARG A 369 2.26 5.75 -16.44
N GLN A 370 2.26 5.48 -15.15
CA GLN A 370 1.35 6.07 -14.19
C GLN A 370 2.17 6.40 -12.95
N MET A 371 1.91 7.57 -12.37
CA MET A 371 2.51 7.97 -11.11
C MET A 371 1.41 8.57 -10.25
N ALA A 372 1.22 8.03 -9.06
CA ALA A 372 0.34 8.65 -8.08
C ALA A 372 0.94 9.98 -7.60
N VAL A 373 0.14 10.82 -6.96
CA VAL A 373 0.61 12.13 -6.47
C VAL A 373 0.05 12.42 -5.09
N LYS A 374 0.94 12.90 -4.21
CA LYS A 374 0.57 13.46 -2.91
C LYS A 374 0.28 14.95 -3.07
N GLU A 375 -0.93 15.39 -2.73
CA GLU A 375 -1.34 16.79 -2.82
C GLU A 375 -1.91 17.30 -1.49
N ARG A 376 -1.94 18.63 -1.34
CA ARG A 376 -2.55 19.36 -0.21
C ARG A 376 -2.20 18.78 1.17
N CYS A 377 -0.92 18.44 1.36
CA CYS A 377 -0.44 17.96 2.65
C CYS A 377 -0.26 19.14 3.63
N THR A 378 -1.06 19.13 4.68
CA THR A 378 -1.02 20.07 5.81
C THR A 378 -0.88 19.31 7.13
N LEU A 379 -0.36 18.08 7.09
CA LEU A 379 -0.01 17.33 8.29
C LEU A 379 1.17 18.02 8.98
N ILE A 380 1.04 18.23 10.30
CA ILE A 380 2.07 18.87 11.13
C ILE A 380 2.83 17.87 12.02
N ARG A 381 2.44 16.60 11.95
CA ARG A 381 2.97 15.47 12.75
C ARG A 381 2.93 14.21 11.90
N ASP A 382 3.75 13.24 12.26
CA ASP A 382 3.67 11.91 11.67
C ASP A 382 2.38 11.22 12.09
N PHE A 383 1.65 10.70 11.10
CA PHE A 383 0.44 9.92 11.34
C PHE A 383 0.73 8.43 11.16
N TYR A 384 0.84 7.72 12.28
CA TYR A 384 0.91 6.25 12.32
C TYR A 384 -0.48 5.66 12.54
N LEU A 385 -0.79 4.57 11.84
CA LEU A 385 -2.11 3.91 11.91
C LEU A 385 -2.24 2.98 13.11
N PHE A 386 -1.11 2.41 13.56
CA PHE A 386 -1.04 1.46 14.68
C PHE A 386 -2.10 0.37 14.58
N PRO A 387 -2.07 -0.46 13.53
CA PRO A 387 -3.04 -1.53 13.39
C PRO A 387 -2.82 -2.60 14.48
N GLY A 388 -3.90 -3.16 15.02
CA GLY A 388 -3.88 -4.11 16.15
C GLY A 388 -3.75 -3.49 17.54
N LEU A 389 -3.52 -2.17 17.63
CA LEU A 389 -3.45 -1.41 18.89
C LEU A 389 -4.80 -0.85 19.33
#